data_AF-A0A554VLW0-F1
#
_entry.id   AF-A0A554VLW0-F1
#
_cell.length_a   1.000
_cell.length_b   1.000
_cell.length_c   1.000
_cell.angle_alpha   90.00
_cell.angle_beta   90.00
_cell.angle_gamma   90.00
#
_symmetry.space_group_name_H-M   'P 1'
#
loop_
_entity.id
_entity.type
_entity.pdbx_description
1 polymer ?
#
loop_
_entity_poly.entity_id
_entity_poly.type
_entity_poly.pdbx_seq_one_letter_code
_entity_poly.pdbx_strand_id
1 'polypeptide(L)'
;MKNFNQIFKSSKANEIGNKLKEIIESNFDNIEWNIIGGEKVKLVLYSRNGKNNVLCGIQEGNNDSCMLYIHHMVKLKHDRLKYSEKGKHAKHIKFNNIEDIIEDDIQWLLSKVNENAPF
;
A
#
# COMPACT_ATOMS: atom_id res chain seq x y z
N MET A 1 -0.83 -20.36 -7.41
CA MET A 1 -0.68 -18.89 -7.48
C MET A 1 -1.31 -18.26 -6.25
N LYS A 2 -0.64 -17.34 -5.57
CA LYS A 2 -1.31 -16.52 -4.54
C LYS A 2 -2.26 -15.55 -5.26
N ASN A 3 -3.51 -15.46 -4.80
CA ASN A 3 -4.49 -14.52 -5.35
C ASN A 3 -4.46 -13.24 -4.51
N PHE A 4 -4.23 -12.08 -5.10
CA PHE A 4 -4.23 -10.79 -4.40
C PHE A 4 -5.56 -10.55 -3.66
N ASN A 5 -6.69 -10.85 -4.33
CA ASN A 5 -8.03 -10.61 -3.81
C ASN A 5 -8.37 -11.44 -2.56
N GLN A 6 -7.60 -12.48 -2.26
CA GLN A 6 -7.84 -13.33 -1.08
C GLN A 6 -7.61 -12.62 0.26
N ILE A 7 -7.01 -11.42 0.24
CA ILE A 7 -6.80 -10.62 1.45
C ILE A 7 -8.05 -9.88 1.90
N PHE A 8 -9.02 -9.68 1.00
CA PHE A 8 -10.23 -8.91 1.26
C PHE A 8 -11.41 -9.83 1.55
N LYS A 9 -12.19 -9.45 2.57
CA LYS A 9 -13.50 -10.03 2.88
C LYS A 9 -14.62 -9.17 2.32
N SER A 10 -14.40 -7.86 2.28
CA SER A 10 -15.32 -6.87 1.74
C SER A 10 -15.13 -6.65 0.24
N SER A 11 -16.22 -6.63 -0.52
CA SER A 11 -16.19 -6.27 -1.94
C SER A 11 -15.69 -4.83 -2.15
N LYS A 12 -16.08 -3.91 -1.27
CA LYS A 12 -15.67 -2.51 -1.32
C LYS A 12 -14.17 -2.35 -1.04
N ALA A 13 -13.66 -3.00 0.02
CA ALA A 13 -12.22 -2.97 0.29
C ALA A 13 -11.41 -3.60 -0.86
N ASN A 14 -11.95 -4.65 -1.49
CA ASN A 14 -11.36 -5.30 -2.65
C ASN A 14 -11.29 -4.36 -3.88
N GLU A 15 -12.34 -3.60 -4.16
CA GLU A 15 -12.36 -2.61 -5.23
C GLU A 15 -11.28 -1.53 -5.02
N ILE A 16 -11.24 -0.92 -3.82
CA ILE A 16 -10.22 0.06 -3.44
C ILE A 16 -8.82 -0.54 -3.55
N GLY A 17 -8.63 -1.77 -3.05
CA GLY A 17 -7.38 -2.50 -3.09
C GLY A 17 -6.87 -2.78 -4.51
N ASN A 18 -7.76 -3.13 -5.44
CA ASN A 18 -7.40 -3.34 -6.84
C ASN A 18 -6.96 -2.03 -7.51
N LYS A 19 -7.67 -0.92 -7.27
CA LYS A 19 -7.25 0.39 -7.78
C LYS A 19 -5.85 0.79 -7.27
N LEU A 20 -5.58 0.55 -5.98
CA LEU A 20 -4.24 0.79 -5.42
C LEU A 20 -3.18 -0.13 -6.04
N LYS A 21 -3.50 -1.42 -6.25
CA LYS A 21 -2.60 -2.38 -6.89
C LYS A 21 -2.21 -1.94 -8.30
N GLU A 22 -3.17 -1.50 -9.11
CA GLU A 22 -2.91 -1.00 -10.46
C GLU A 22 -1.94 0.20 -10.47
N ILE A 23 -2.13 1.15 -9.55
CA ILE A 23 -1.25 2.32 -9.42
C ILE A 23 0.16 1.88 -8.98
N ILE A 24 0.26 0.95 -8.02
CA ILE A 24 1.56 0.45 -7.54
C ILE A 24 2.32 -0.28 -8.65
N GLU A 25 1.64 -1.20 -9.35
CA GLU A 25 2.25 -2.03 -10.39
C GLU A 25 2.61 -1.27 -11.66
N SER A 26 1.99 -0.11 -11.90
CA SER A 26 2.37 0.80 -12.98
C SER A 26 3.49 1.77 -12.59
N ASN A 27 3.73 2.00 -11.30
CA ASN A 27 4.69 3.01 -10.82
C ASN A 27 6.04 2.41 -10.38
N PHE A 28 6.14 1.10 -10.21
CA PHE A 28 7.40 0.45 -9.82
C PHE A 28 7.79 -0.67 -10.77
N ASP A 29 9.06 -0.67 -11.16
CA ASP A 29 9.69 -1.77 -11.90
C ASP A 29 10.30 -2.80 -10.95
N ASN A 30 10.43 -4.04 -11.44
CA ASN A 30 11.10 -5.16 -10.78
C ASN A 30 10.60 -5.44 -9.34
N ILE A 31 9.29 -5.30 -9.16
CA ILE A 31 8.63 -5.58 -7.88
C ILE A 31 8.08 -7.00 -7.83
N GLU A 32 8.10 -7.55 -6.64
CA GLU A 32 7.38 -8.77 -6.28
C GLU A 32 6.49 -8.46 -5.09
N TRP A 33 5.36 -9.15 -4.97
CA TRP A 33 4.51 -9.03 -3.79
C TRP A 33 4.25 -10.37 -3.11
N ASN A 34 4.08 -10.30 -1.80
CA ASN A 34 3.79 -11.45 -0.96
C ASN A 34 2.71 -11.10 0.06
N ILE A 35 1.82 -12.06 0.32
CA ILE A 35 0.88 -11.98 1.43
C ILE A 35 1.58 -12.48 2.70
N ILE A 36 1.55 -11.66 3.74
CA ILE A 36 2.12 -11.92 5.06
C ILE A 36 1.05 -11.72 6.16
N GLY A 37 1.36 -12.15 7.39
CA GLY A 37 0.54 -11.94 8.59
C GLY A 37 -0.53 -13.01 8.88
N GLY A 38 -0.56 -14.08 8.07
CA GLY A 38 -1.37 -15.27 8.32
C GLY A 38 -2.87 -15.03 8.21
N GLU A 39 -3.69 -15.86 8.86
CA GLU A 39 -5.16 -15.78 8.78
C GLU A 39 -5.75 -14.53 9.43
N LYS A 40 -5.06 -13.96 10.44
CA LYS A 40 -5.56 -12.83 11.24
C LYS A 40 -5.31 -11.48 10.58
N VAL A 41 -4.16 -11.31 9.92
CA VAL A 41 -3.77 -10.05 9.28
C VAL A 41 -3.26 -10.40 7.90
N LYS A 42 -4.11 -10.28 6.87
CA LYS A 42 -3.67 -10.49 5.49
C LYS A 42 -3.19 -9.16 4.93
N LEU A 43 -1.88 -9.00 4.81
CA LEU A 43 -1.21 -7.81 4.28
C LEU A 43 -0.40 -8.22 3.05
N VAL A 44 -0.64 -7.55 1.93
CA VAL A 44 0.22 -7.65 0.74
C VAL A 44 1.37 -6.67 0.93
N LEU A 45 2.60 -7.15 0.85
CA LEU A 45 3.80 -6.31 0.80
C LEU A 45 4.43 -6.39 -0.57
N TYR A 46 4.69 -5.23 -1.16
CA TYR A 46 5.47 -5.07 -2.39
C TYR A 46 6.92 -4.80 -2.02
N SER A 47 7.84 -5.53 -2.65
CA SER A 47 9.28 -5.40 -2.43
C SER A 47 10.02 -5.38 -3.75
N ARG A 48 11.16 -4.70 -3.82
CA ARG A 48 12.01 -4.65 -5.02
C ARG A 48 13.32 -5.37 -4.78
N ASN A 49 13.79 -6.13 -5.75
CA ASN A 49 15.07 -6.86 -5.65
C ASN A 49 15.12 -7.82 -4.44
N GLY A 50 13.98 -8.42 -4.10
CA GLY A 50 13.83 -9.38 -2.99
C GLY A 50 13.08 -8.83 -1.77
N LYS A 51 12.80 -9.72 -0.81
CA LYS A 51 11.84 -9.49 0.29
C LYS A 51 12.30 -8.49 1.37
N ASN A 52 13.57 -8.08 1.35
CA ASN A 52 14.15 -7.22 2.39
C ASN A 52 14.00 -5.72 2.09
N ASN A 53 13.66 -5.36 0.86
CA ASN A 53 13.46 -3.98 0.43
C ASN A 53 11.97 -3.73 0.16
N VAL A 54 11.20 -3.61 1.24
CA VAL A 54 9.75 -3.40 1.19
C VAL A 54 9.46 -1.94 0.84
N LEU A 55 8.74 -1.72 -0.25
CA LEU A 55 8.38 -0.37 -0.71
C LEU A 55 7.07 0.10 -0.07
N CYS A 56 6.03 -0.72 -0.19
CA CYS A 56 4.68 -0.41 0.24
C CYS A 56 3.87 -1.68 0.51
N GLY A 57 2.66 -1.51 1.02
CA GLY A 57 1.74 -2.63 1.24
C GLY A 57 0.28 -2.26 1.21
N ILE A 58 -0.58 -3.24 0.92
CA ILE A 58 -2.03 -3.10 0.88
C ILE A 58 -2.65 -4.05 1.90
N GLN A 59 -3.56 -3.52 2.73
CA GLN A 59 -4.29 -4.30 3.71
C GLN A 59 -5.76 -3.95 3.70
N GLU A 60 -6.63 -4.95 3.91
CA GLU A 60 -7.98 -4.69 4.36
C GLU A 60 -7.95 -4.05 5.76
N GLY A 61 -8.67 -2.94 5.91
CA GLY A 61 -8.92 -2.27 7.18
C GLY A 61 -10.30 -2.60 7.73
N ASN A 62 -10.62 -2.03 8.89
CA ASN A 62 -11.94 -2.18 9.49
C ASN A 62 -12.99 -1.39 8.70
N ASN A 63 -14.26 -1.82 8.76
CA ASN A 63 -15.40 -1.13 8.15
C ASN A 63 -15.22 -0.94 6.63
N ASP A 64 -14.94 -2.03 5.92
CA ASP A 64 -14.87 -2.06 4.45
C ASP A 64 -13.85 -1.10 3.83
N SER A 65 -12.82 -0.73 4.60
CA SER A 65 -11.77 0.18 4.16
C SER A 65 -10.55 -0.56 3.66
N CYS A 66 -9.68 0.16 2.95
CA CYS A 66 -8.38 -0.33 2.54
C CYS A 66 -7.29 0.62 3.03
N MET A 67 -6.14 0.07 3.41
CA MET A 67 -4.98 0.83 3.86
C MET A 67 -3.81 0.64 2.92
N LEU A 68 -3.21 1.76 2.49
CA LEU A 68 -1.92 1.79 1.80
C LEU A 68 -0.83 2.10 2.82
N TYR A 69 0.09 1.16 3.05
CA TYR A 69 1.29 1.33 3.85
C TYR A 69 2.45 1.79 2.96
N ILE A 70 3.25 2.72 3.46
CA ILE A 70 4.50 3.18 2.82
C ILE A 70 5.67 3.03 3.79
N HIS A 71 6.80 2.61 3.25
CA HIS A 71 8.05 2.40 3.99
C HIS A 71 9.09 3.46 3.58
N HIS A 72 10.23 3.49 4.28
CA HIS A 72 11.37 4.37 3.96
C HIS A 72 11.10 5.88 4.06
N MET A 73 10.04 6.28 4.77
CA MET A 73 9.66 7.70 4.92
C MET A 73 9.75 8.17 6.38
N VAL A 74 10.72 9.05 6.67
CA VAL A 74 10.89 9.63 8.03
C VAL A 74 9.91 10.79 8.26
N LYS A 75 9.84 11.74 7.33
CA LYS A 75 8.89 12.87 7.38
C LYS A 75 8.19 12.97 6.03
N LEU A 76 6.88 13.11 6.06
CA LEU A 76 6.07 13.22 4.86
C LEU A 76 4.88 14.12 5.17
N LYS A 77 4.67 15.12 4.33
CA LYS A 77 3.53 16.02 4.36
C LYS A 77 3.01 16.12 2.94
N HIS A 78 1.70 16.09 2.80
CA HIS A 78 0.99 16.28 1.56
C HIS A 78 -0.36 16.90 1.91
N ASP A 79 -0.81 17.89 1.15
CA ASP A 79 -1.96 18.71 1.54
C ASP A 79 -3.26 17.90 1.64
N ARG A 80 -3.40 16.88 0.78
CA ARG A 80 -4.59 16.03 0.68
C ARG A 80 -4.49 14.70 1.42
N LEU A 81 -3.28 14.16 1.61
CA LEU A 81 -3.11 12.82 2.17
C LEU A 81 -2.99 12.86 3.69
N LYS A 82 -3.91 12.17 4.36
CA LYS A 82 -3.94 12.05 5.82
C LYS A 82 -3.20 10.79 6.26
N TYR A 83 -1.96 10.96 6.67
CA TYR A 83 -1.13 9.87 7.19
C TYR A 83 -1.51 9.52 8.62
N SER A 84 -1.62 8.23 8.90
CA SER A 84 -1.70 7.69 10.25
C SER A 84 -0.41 6.92 10.58
N GLU A 85 0.12 7.13 11.77
CA GLU A 85 1.34 6.48 12.24
C GLU A 85 0.97 5.21 13.00
N LYS A 86 1.49 4.06 12.55
CA LYS A 86 1.36 2.80 13.28
C LYS A 86 2.60 1.95 13.03
N GLY A 87 3.63 2.17 13.85
CA GLY A 87 4.92 1.47 13.78
C GLY A 87 6.10 2.41 13.55
N LYS A 88 7.32 1.93 13.84
CA LYS A 88 8.55 2.75 13.85
C LYS A 88 8.95 3.29 12.47
N HIS A 89 8.51 2.64 11.38
CA HIS A 89 8.99 2.90 10.01
C HIS A 89 7.91 2.88 8.92
N ALA A 90 6.62 2.75 9.28
CA ALA A 90 5.55 2.66 8.31
C ALA A 90 4.47 3.70 8.59
N LYS A 91 4.15 4.49 7.56
CA LYS A 91 2.97 5.35 7.55
C LYS A 91 1.89 4.65 6.74
N HIS A 92 0.64 4.88 7.07
CA HIS A 92 -0.45 4.40 6.23
C HIS A 92 -1.50 5.46 5.96
N ILE A 93 -2.17 5.31 4.82
CA ILE A 93 -3.33 6.10 4.42
C ILE A 93 -4.51 5.14 4.38
N LYS A 94 -5.62 5.54 4.99
CA LYS A 94 -6.86 4.76 4.99
C LYS A 94 -7.84 5.37 3.99
N PHE A 95 -8.32 4.54 3.07
CA PHE A 95 -9.34 4.88 2.08
C PHE A 95 -10.64 4.17 2.46
N ASN A 96 -11.74 4.92 2.51
CA ASN A 96 -13.05 4.35 2.78
C ASN A 96 -13.89 4.22 1.50
N ASN A 97 -13.54 4.98 0.45
CA ASN A 97 -14.16 4.91 -0.87
C ASN A 97 -13.08 4.94 -1.96
N ILE A 98 -13.41 4.47 -3.16
CA ILE A 98 -12.50 4.47 -4.30
C ILE A 98 -12.23 5.90 -4.80
N GLU A 99 -13.22 6.79 -4.68
CA GLU A 99 -13.13 8.20 -5.06
C GLU A 99 -12.16 8.99 -4.15
N ASP A 100 -11.81 8.46 -2.98
CA ASP A 100 -10.78 9.04 -2.11
C ASP A 100 -9.37 8.85 -2.71
N ILE A 101 -9.21 7.98 -3.73
CA ILE A 101 -7.94 7.73 -4.41
C ILE A 101 -7.76 8.75 -5.53
N ILE A 102 -7.00 9.80 -5.23
CA ILE A 102 -6.49 10.73 -6.24
C ILE A 102 -5.18 10.16 -6.79
N GLU A 103 -5.21 9.66 -8.03
CA GLU A 103 -4.10 8.91 -8.63
C GLU A 103 -2.77 9.68 -8.59
N ASP A 104 -2.78 10.97 -8.96
CA ASP A 104 -1.59 11.84 -8.94
C ASP A 104 -0.95 11.92 -7.54
N ASP A 105 -1.76 11.95 -6.48
CA ASP A 105 -1.26 12.01 -5.10
C ASP A 105 -0.59 10.69 -4.69
N ILE A 106 -1.15 9.57 -5.14
CA ILE A 106 -0.58 8.25 -4.88
C ILE A 106 0.70 8.07 -5.69
N GLN A 107 0.71 8.46 -6.96
CA GLN A 107 1.93 8.41 -7.78
C GLN A 107 3.04 9.29 -7.20
N TRP A 108 2.72 10.52 -6.80
CA TRP A 108 3.66 11.39 -6.08
C TRP A 108 4.21 10.70 -4.82
N LEU A 109 3.33 10.07 -4.05
CA LEU A 109 3.73 9.36 -2.85
C LEU A 109 4.68 8.19 -3.15
N LEU A 110 4.36 7.38 -4.15
CA LEU A 110 5.17 6.25 -4.57
C LEU A 110 6.50 6.71 -5.17
N SER A 111 6.55 7.87 -5.83
CA SER A 111 7.79 8.50 -6.28
C SER A 111 8.72 8.81 -5.09
N LYS A 112 8.15 9.29 -3.98
CA LYS A 112 8.93 9.55 -2.75
C LYS A 112 9.44 8.28 -2.11
N VAL A 113 8.67 7.19 -2.12
CA VAL A 113 9.17 5.88 -1.72
C VAL A 113 10.33 5.45 -2.62
N ASN A 114 10.21 5.65 -3.94
CA ASN A 114 11.25 5.28 -4.90
C ASN A 114 12.57 6.04 -4.65
N GLU A 115 12.49 7.33 -4.34
CA GLU A 115 13.64 8.19 -4.02
C GLU A 115 14.37 7.77 -2.73
N ASN A 116 13.67 7.14 -1.79
CA ASN A 116 14.19 6.86 -0.44
C ASN A 116 14.45 5.36 -0.16
N ALA A 117 13.94 4.46 -1.01
CA ALA A 117 14.22 3.04 -0.89
C ALA A 117 15.71 2.78 -1.20
N PRO A 118 16.40 1.92 -0.43
CA PRO A 118 17.85 1.74 -0.56
C PRO A 118 18.32 1.07 -1.87
N PHE A 119 17.39 0.66 -2.76
CA PHE A 119 17.66 0.04 -4.07
C PHE A 119 16.49 0.26 -5.03
#